data_AF-A0A1F3QX91-F1
#
_entry.id   AF-A0A1F3QX91-F1
#
_cell.length_a   1.000
_cell.length_b   1.000
_cell.length_c   1.000
_cell.angle_alpha   90.00
_cell.angle_beta   90.00
_cell.angle_gamma   90.00
#
_symmetry.space_group_name_H-M   'P 1'
#
loop_
_entity.id
_entity.type
_entity.pdbx_description
1 polymer ?
#
loop_
_entity_poly.entity_id
_entity_poly.type
_entity_poly.pdbx_seq_one_letter_code
_entity_poly.pdbx_strand_id
1 'polypeptide(L)' 'MAQNPKSAKNALIGVVALAIVCGIGYALAGSEEFFTLDGKLLADASSSKYSEAGLIAFYIMGAAAIVAVIYAEISKMLK' A
#
# COMPACT_ATOMS: atom_id res chain seq x y z
N MET A 1 20.75 12.70 14.90
CA MET A 1 19.75 12.74 13.80
C MET A 1 18.42 13.40 14.19
N ALA A 2 18.41 14.32 15.17
CA ALA A 2 17.18 14.94 15.69
C ALA A 2 17.18 16.48 15.55
N GLN A 3 17.71 17.02 14.44
CA GLN A 3 17.92 18.47 14.29
C GLN A 3 16.83 19.20 13.50
N ASN A 4 15.74 18.54 13.06
CA ASN A 4 14.64 19.20 12.35
C ASN A 4 13.26 18.59 12.70
N PRO A 5 12.59 19.06 13.76
CA PRO A 5 11.27 18.53 14.17
C PRO A 5 10.20 18.69 13.08
N LYS A 6 10.36 19.66 12.16
CA LYS A 6 9.44 19.88 11.05
C LYS A 6 9.50 18.77 9.99
N SER A 7 10.68 18.23 9.68
CA SER A 7 10.77 17.10 8.72
C SER A 7 10.31 15.79 9.37
N ALA A 8 10.57 15.62 10.67
CA ALA A 8 10.07 14.48 11.43
C ALA A 8 8.53 14.42 11.44
N LYS A 9 7.85 15.57 11.56
CA LYS A 9 6.38 15.65 11.47
C LYS A 9 5.87 15.18 10.11
N ASN A 10 6.49 15.62 9.01
CA ASN A 10 6.08 15.21 7.66
C ASN A 10 6.34 13.73 7.38
N ALA A 11 7.50 13.22 7.84
CA ALA A 11 7.80 11.79 7.75
C ALA A 11 6.79 10.95 8.54
N LEU A 12 6.42 11.38 9.75
CA LEU A 12 5.40 10.70 10.56
C LEU A 12 4.04 10.66 9.86
N ILE A 13 3.62 11.75 9.22
CA ILE A 13 2.38 11.78 8.42
C ILE A 13 2.45 10.75 7.29
N GLY A 14 3.59 10.64 6.60
CA GLY A 14 3.81 9.63 5.55
C GLY A 14 3.70 8.20 6.08
N VAL A 15 4.30 7.91 7.24
CA VAL A 15 4.21 6.59 7.89
C VAL A 15 2.78 6.26 8.30
N VAL A 16 2.06 7.21 8.89
CA VAL A 16 0.65 7.02 9.29
C VAL A 16 -0.23 6.79 8.06
N ALA A 17 -0.05 7.57 7.00
CA ALA A 17 -0.78 7.37 5.75
C ALA A 17 -0.52 5.98 5.15
N LEU A 18 0.73 5.53 5.13
CA LEU A 18 1.08 4.18 4.67
C LEU A 18 0.43 3.09 5.53
N ALA A 19 0.46 3.25 6.86
CA ALA A 19 -0.18 2.31 7.78
C ALA A 19 -1.70 2.21 7.54
N ILE A 20 -2.37 3.35 7.25
CA ILE A 20 -3.79 3.37 6.89
C ILE A 20 -4.03 2.59 5.59
N VAL A 21 -3.22 2.80 4.55
CA VAL A 21 -3.36 2.08 3.28
C VAL A 21 -3.17 0.57 3.46
N CYS A 22 -2.16 0.15 4.24
CA CYS A 22 -1.97 -1.26 4.57
C CYS A 22 -3.16 -1.82 5.38
N GLY A 23 -3.71 -1.03 6.31
CA GLY A 23 -4.89 -1.42 7.08
C GLY A 23 -6.14 -1.61 6.19
N ILE A 24 -6.35 -0.72 5.22
CA ILE A 24 -7.43 -0.86 4.22
C ILE A 24 -7.20 -2.11 3.37
N GLY A 25 -5.96 -2.32 2.88
CA GLY A 25 -5.62 -3.51 2.10
C GLY A 25 -5.91 -4.80 2.86
N TYR A 26 -5.52 -4.86 4.14
CA TYR A 26 -5.77 -6.03 4.98
C TYR A 26 -7.25 -6.24 5.32
N ALA A 27 -8.02 -5.15 5.50
CA ALA A 27 -9.46 -5.22 5.75
C ALA A 27 -10.25 -5.73 4.54
N LEU A 28 -9.79 -5.42 3.33
CA LEU A 28 -10.41 -5.85 2.08
C LEU A 28 -9.93 -7.22 1.58
N ALA A 29 -8.74 -7.67 2.01
CA ALA A 29 -8.16 -8.92 1.57
C ALA A 29 -8.95 -10.16 2.04
N GLY A 30 -9.14 -11.12 1.14
CA GLY A 30 -9.65 -12.45 1.40
C GLY A 30 -8.67 -13.32 2.19
N SER A 31 -9.11 -14.53 2.56
CA SER A 31 -8.28 -15.50 3.31
C SER A 31 -8.46 -16.91 2.76
N GLU A 32 -8.44 -17.02 1.44
CA GLU A 32 -8.66 -18.28 0.72
C GLU A 32 -7.40 -19.13 0.73
N GLU A 33 -7.55 -20.45 0.83
CA GLU A 33 -6.43 -21.39 0.70
C GLU A 33 -6.25 -21.78 -0.77
N PHE A 34 -5.00 -21.84 -1.21
CA PHE A 34 -4.65 -22.20 -2.58
C PHE A 34 -3.94 -23.55 -2.63
N PHE A 35 -4.40 -24.42 -3.52
CA PHE A 35 -3.85 -25.76 -3.72
C PHE A 35 -3.41 -25.96 -5.16
N THR A 36 -2.41 -26.80 -5.38
CA THR A 36 -2.06 -27.29 -6.73
C THR A 36 -3.12 -28.28 -7.22
N LEU A 37 -3.05 -28.64 -8.51
CA LEU A 37 -3.93 -29.63 -9.13
C LEU A 37 -3.89 -31.00 -8.42
N ASP A 38 -2.72 -31.38 -7.90
CA ASP A 38 -2.49 -32.60 -7.12
C ASP A 38 -2.84 -32.46 -5.62
N GLY A 39 -3.48 -31.36 -5.20
CA GLY A 39 -3.98 -31.16 -3.82
C GLY A 39 -2.96 -30.73 -2.76
N LYS A 40 -1.71 -30.44 -3.13
CA LYS A 40 -0.71 -29.85 -2.23
C LYS A 40 -1.03 -28.37 -1.92
N LEU A 41 -1.03 -28.01 -0.64
CA LEU A 41 -1.18 -26.62 -0.18
C LEU A 41 -0.03 -25.74 -0.71
N LEU A 42 -0.40 -24.66 -1.41
CA LEU A 42 0.51 -23.66 -1.96
C LEU A 42 0.56 -22.39 -1.10
N ALA A 43 -0.60 -21.95 -0.61
CA ALA A 43 -0.71 -20.85 0.32
C ALA A 43 -1.84 -21.14 1.31
N ASP A 44 -1.51 -21.11 2.60
CA ASP A 44 -2.51 -21.10 3.66
C ASP A 44 -3.30 -19.78 3.67
N ALA A 45 -4.43 -19.76 4.36
CA ALA A 45 -5.34 -18.62 4.46
C ALA A 45 -4.66 -17.32 4.94
N SER A 46 -3.68 -17.42 5.84
CA SER A 46 -2.96 -16.28 6.39
C SER A 46 -1.97 -15.72 5.36
N SER A 47 -1.14 -16.59 4.78
CA SER A 47 -0.19 -16.24 3.73
C SER A 47 -0.89 -15.60 2.52
N SER A 48 -2.03 -16.18 2.13
CA SER A 48 -2.93 -15.65 1.10
C SER A 48 -3.45 -14.25 1.42
N LYS A 49 -4.00 -14.05 2.63
CA LYS A 49 -4.49 -12.74 3.08
C LYS A 49 -3.43 -11.66 3.09
N TYR A 50 -2.22 -11.96 3.56
CA TYR A 50 -1.12 -10.98 3.57
C TYR A 50 -0.65 -10.63 2.16
N SER A 51 -0.59 -11.60 1.25
CA SER A 51 -0.23 -11.38 -0.15
C SER A 51 -1.26 -10.49 -0.84
N GLU A 52 -2.55 -10.80 -0.69
CA GLU A 52 -3.63 -10.02 -1.28
C GLU A 52 -3.69 -8.59 -0.69
N ALA A 53 -3.55 -8.45 0.64
CA ALA A 53 -3.48 -7.16 1.31
C ALA A 53 -2.34 -6.29 0.77
N GLY A 54 -1.17 -6.89 0.54
CA GLY A 54 0.00 -6.23 -0.03
C GLY A 54 -0.25 -5.77 -1.48
N LEU A 55 -0.88 -6.61 -2.30
CA LEU A 55 -1.27 -6.26 -3.67
C LEU A 55 -2.27 -5.09 -3.70
N ILE A 56 -3.31 -5.13 -2.86
CA ILE A 56 -4.29 -4.04 -2.77
C ILE A 56 -3.60 -2.73 -2.35
N ALA A 57 -2.77 -2.77 -1.31
CA ALA A 57 -2.03 -1.59 -0.86
C ALA A 57 -1.09 -1.05 -1.95
N PHE A 58 -0.42 -1.93 -2.69
CA PHE A 58 0.45 -1.57 -3.81
C PHE A 58 -0.34 -0.85 -4.92
N TYR A 59 -1.50 -1.36 -5.32
CA TYR A 59 -2.32 -0.72 -6.36
C TYR A 59 -2.89 0.62 -5.92
N ILE A 60 -3.28 0.77 -4.65
CA ILE A 60 -3.73 2.07 -4.10
C ILE A 60 -2.57 3.09 -4.18
N MET A 61 -1.39 2.72 -3.69
CA MET A 61 -0.20 3.59 -3.72
C MET A 61 0.23 3.91 -5.15
N GLY A 62 0.19 2.93 -6.06
CA GLY A 62 0.51 3.11 -7.47
C GLY A 62 -0.44 4.11 -8.14
N ALA A 63 -1.74 3.97 -7.93
CA ALA A 63 -2.72 4.92 -8.44
C ALA A 63 -2.52 6.33 -7.85
N ALA A 64 -2.29 6.43 -6.54
CA ALA A 64 -2.01 7.70 -5.89
C ALA A 64 -0.73 8.37 -6.44
N ALA A 65 0.31 7.58 -6.74
CA ALA A 65 1.54 8.08 -7.33
C ALA A 65 1.31 8.62 -8.75
N ILE A 66 0.54 7.90 -9.59
CA ILE A 66 0.19 8.36 -10.94
C ILE A 66 -0.57 9.71 -10.86
N VAL A 67 -1.58 9.80 -10.00
CA VAL A 67 -2.35 11.04 -9.79
C VAL A 67 -1.44 12.18 -9.30
N ALA A 68 -0.53 11.90 -8.38
CA ALA A 68 0.42 12.89 -7.86
C ALA A 68 1.35 13.43 -8.95
N VAL A 69 1.86 12.55 -9.83
CA VAL A 69 2.70 12.95 -10.97
C VAL A 69 1.91 13.84 -11.94
N ILE A 70 0.71 13.41 -12.34
CA ILE A 70 -0.15 14.20 -13.23
C ILE A 70 -0.46 15.57 -12.63
N TYR A 71 -0.84 15.61 -11.35
CA TYR A 71 -1.09 16.87 -10.64
C TYR A 71 0.13 17.78 -10.59
N ALA A 72 1.32 17.21 -10.34
CA ALA A 72 2.56 17.97 -10.29
C ALA A 72 2.90 18.61 -11.64
N GLU A 73 2.73 17.88 -12.75
CA GLU A 73 2.99 18.40 -14.09
C GLU A 73 1.96 19.46 -14.51
N ILE A 74 0.67 19.23 -14.31
CA ILE A 74 -0.38 20.22 -14.62
C ILE A 74 -0.19 21.50 -13.78
N SER A 75 0.11 21.34 -12.48
CA SER A 75 0.32 22.49 -11.59
C SER A 75 1.53 23.35 -11.96
N LYS A 76 2.56 22.76 -12.60
CA LYS A 76 3.69 23.50 -13.16
C LYS A 76 3.30 24.27 -14.42
N MET A 77 2.41 23.73 -15.26
CA MET A 77 1.97 24.40 -16.49
C MET A 77 1.01 25.56 -16.24
N LEU A 78 0.24 25.50 -15.14
CA LEU A 78 -0.73 26.52 -14.76
C LEU A 78 -0.12 27.67 -13.92
N LYS A 79 1.14 27.55 -13.50
CA LYS A 79 1.89 28.59 -12.78
C LYS A 79 2.97 29.16 -13.68
#